data_AF-A0AAF0XJ04-F1
#
_entry.id   AF-A0AAF0XJ04-F1
#
_cell.length_a   1.000
_cell.length_b   1.000
_cell.length_c   1.000
_cell.angle_alpha   90.00
_cell.angle_beta   90.00
_cell.angle_gamma   90.00
#
_symmetry.space_group_name_H-M   'P 1'
#
loop_
_entity.id
_entity.type
_entity.pdbx_description
1 polymer ?
#
loop_
_entity_poly.entity_id
_entity_poly.type
_entity_poly.pdbx_seq_one_letter_code
_entity_poly.pdbx_strand_id
1 'polypeptide(L)' 'MDAHDHLAVVDGSKMTWNVRVRVTRIWPSTIPNGVIVRWNLLLLDSEIVIMASTRISEFRGKRSCYVAKN' A
#
# COMPACT_ATOMS: atom_id res chain seq x y z
N MET A 1 -13.84 -14.75 -11.82
CA MET A 1 -13.17 -14.36 -10.57
C MET A 1 -11.95 -13.58 -10.96
N ASP A 2 -11.84 -12.31 -10.55
CA ASP A 2 -10.61 -11.54 -10.79
C ASP A 2 -9.47 -12.23 -10.04
N ALA A 3 -8.43 -12.65 -10.78
CA ALA A 3 -7.25 -13.24 -10.18
C ALA A 3 -6.48 -12.12 -9.48
N HIS A 4 -6.29 -12.26 -8.17
CA HIS A 4 -5.47 -11.35 -7.37
C HIS A 4 -4.15 -12.02 -7.02
N ASP A 5 -3.07 -11.27 -7.10
CA ASP A 5 -1.75 -11.72 -6.68
C ASP A 5 -1.66 -11.78 -5.15
N HIS A 6 -0.86 -12.70 -4.63
CA HIS A 6 -0.51 -12.74 -3.22
C HIS A 6 0.46 -11.60 -2.87
N LEU A 7 0.35 -11.06 -1.66
CA LEU A 7 1.24 -10.00 -1.21
C LEU A 7 2.71 -10.46 -1.14
N ALA A 8 2.93 -11.77 -0.92
CA ALA A 8 4.25 -12.40 -0.88
C ALA A 8 5.05 -12.26 -2.18
N VAL A 9 4.36 -12.24 -3.33
CA VAL A 9 5.02 -12.19 -4.65
C VAL A 9 5.33 -10.77 -5.11
N VAL A 10 4.89 -9.75 -4.35
CA VAL A 10 5.18 -8.35 -4.69
C VAL A 10 6.68 -8.10 -4.54
N ASP A 11 7.31 -7.85 -5.69
CA ASP A 11 8.72 -7.53 -5.86
C ASP A 11 8.94 -6.49 -6.98
N GLY A 12 10.21 -6.20 -7.28
CA GLY A 12 10.61 -5.26 -8.32
C GLY A 12 10.64 -5.81 -9.75
N SER A 13 10.24 -7.07 -9.99
CA SER A 13 10.27 -7.69 -11.33
C SER A 13 9.20 -7.13 -12.28
N LYS A 14 8.13 -6.53 -11.72
CA LYS A 14 7.02 -5.92 -12.46
C LYS A 14 6.75 -4.52 -11.95
N MET A 15 6.20 -3.68 -12.82
CA MET A 15 5.79 -2.33 -12.47
C MET A 15 4.42 -2.26 -11.76
N THR A 16 3.59 -3.30 -11.86
CA THR A 16 2.22 -3.28 -11.32
C THR A 16 1.79 -4.67 -10.87
N TRP A 17 1.11 -4.72 -9.72
CA TRP A 17 0.56 -5.91 -9.09
C TRP A 17 -0.89 -5.63 -8.68
N ASN A 18 -1.78 -6.62 -8.81
CA ASN A 18 -3.17 -6.49 -8.37
C ASN A 18 -3.41 -7.38 -7.15
N VAL A 19 -3.24 -6.83 -5.95
CA VAL A 19 -3.38 -7.57 -4.69
C VAL A 19 -4.71 -7.30 -4.00
N ARG A 20 -5.22 -8.28 -3.26
CA ARG A 20 -6.37 -8.13 -2.37
C ARG A 20 -5.92 -8.38 -0.94
N VAL A 21 -5.89 -7.33 -0.12
CA VAL A 21 -5.33 -7.35 1.23
C VAL A 21 -6.26 -6.70 2.23
N ARG A 22 -6.10 -7.03 3.52
CA ARG A 22 -6.76 -6.32 4.62
C ARG A 22 -5.84 -5.21 5.11
N VAL A 23 -6.34 -3.98 5.15
CA VAL A 23 -5.64 -2.87 5.83
C VAL A 23 -5.90 -2.99 7.33
N THR A 24 -4.85 -3.16 8.13
CA THR A 24 -4.97 -3.33 9.59
C THR A 24 -4.66 -2.07 10.37
N ARG A 25 -3.83 -1.18 9.81
CA ARG A 25 -3.48 0.10 10.44
C ARG A 25 -3.23 1.17 9.39
N ILE A 26 -3.65 2.40 9.70
CA ILE A 26 -3.44 3.59 8.87
C ILE A 26 -2.91 4.70 9.79
N TRP A 27 -1.82 5.37 9.39
CA TRP A 27 -1.32 6.54 10.11
C TRP A 27 -0.64 7.54 9.17
N PRO A 28 -0.74 8.84 9.45
CA PRO A 28 -0.10 9.84 8.61
C PRO A 28 1.42 9.88 8.84
N SER A 29 2.16 10.24 7.81
CA SER A 29 3.53 10.75 7.91
C SER A 29 3.46 12.26 7.73
N THR A 30 3.89 12.99 8.76
CA THR A 30 3.84 14.46 8.80
C THR A 30 5.24 15.05 8.75
N ILE A 31 5.40 16.17 8.06
CA ILE A 31 6.59 17.01 8.18
C ILE A 31 6.47 17.95 9.40
N PRO A 32 7.56 18.59 9.87
CA PRO A 32 7.58 19.34 11.14
C PRO A 32 6.54 20.46 11.30
N ASN A 33 5.95 20.95 10.21
CA ASN A 33 4.88 21.95 10.24
C ASN A 33 3.46 21.33 10.39
N GLY A 34 3.36 20.03 10.66
CA GLY A 34 2.10 19.31 10.82
C GLY A 34 1.42 18.91 9.50
N VAL A 35 1.99 19.26 8.34
CA VAL A 35 1.43 18.88 7.04
C VAL A 35 1.63 17.38 6.80
N ILE A 36 0.54 16.68 6.49
CA ILE A 36 0.56 15.26 6.10
C ILE A 36 1.13 15.16 4.68
N VAL A 37 2.26 14.46 4.54
CA VAL A 37 2.89 14.23 3.22
C VAL A 37 2.56 12.88 2.63
N ARG A 38 2.28 11.87 3.46
CA ARG A 38 1.96 10.49 3.05
C ARG A 38 1.08 9.82 4.10
N TRP A 39 0.45 8.73 3.70
CA TRP A 39 -0.22 7.80 4.59
C TRP A 39 0.51 6.47 4.57
N ASN A 40 0.87 6.02 5.76
CA ASN A 40 1.42 4.69 5.96
C ASN A 40 0.28 3.72 6.23
N LEU A 41 0.40 2.53 5.65
CA LEU A 41 -0.57 1.45 5.70
C LEU A 41 0.15 0.20 6.17
N LEU A 42 -0.48 -0.52 7.09
CA LEU A 42 -0.10 -1.90 7.39
C LEU A 42 -1.05 -2.82 6.64
N LEU A 43 -0.50 -3.56 5.68
CA LEU A 43 -1.23 -4.47 4.81
C LEU A 43 -1.02 -5.89 5.33
N LEU A 44 -2.11 -6.59 5.61
CA LEU A 44 -2.12 -7.99 6.00
C LEU A 44 -2.70 -8.81 4.84
N ASP A 45 -1.91 -9.76 4.38
CA ASP A 45 -2.39 -10.93 3.63
C ASP A 45 -2.34 -12.16 4.57
N SER A 46 -2.96 -13.25 4.16
CA SER A 46 -3.06 -14.54 4.86
C SER A 46 -1.81 -14.97 5.63
N GLU A 47 -0.61 -14.70 5.09
CA GLU A 47 0.66 -15.16 5.68
C GLU A 47 1.68 -14.04 5.96
N ILE A 48 1.47 -12.82 5.47
CA ILE A 48 2.49 -11.77 5.50
C ILE A 48 1.89 -10.41 5.86
N VAL A 49 2.64 -9.66 6.66
CA VAL A 49 2.40 -8.25 6.95
C VAL A 49 3.45 -7.40 6.23
N ILE A 50 3.00 -6.47 5.39
CA ILE A 50 3.88 -5.50 4.71
C ILE A 50 3.48 -4.07 5.09
N MET A 51 4.48 -3.22 5.34
CA MET A 51 4.29 -1.77 5.43
C MET A 51 4.34 -1.14 4.04
N ALA A 52 3.31 -0.36 3.70
CA ALA A 52 3.26 0.45 2.49
C ALA A 52 3.16 1.94 2.87
N SER A 53 3.80 2.81 2.11
CA SER A 53 3.69 4.26 2.28
C SER A 53 3.24 4.88 0.98
N THR A 54 2.02 5.43 0.96
CA THR A 54 1.43 5.98 -0.25
C THR A 54 1.11 7.47 -0.10
N ARG A 55 1.26 8.21 -1.19
CA ARG A 55 0.53 9.47 -1.37
C ARG A 55 -0.89 9.07 -1.76
N ILE A 56 -1.88 9.30 -0.89
CA ILE A 56 -3.28 9.12 -1.27
C ILE A 56 -3.63 10.26 -2.22
N SER A 57 -3.42 10.05 -3.52
CA SER A 57 -4.04 10.85 -4.57
C SER A 57 -5.23 10.05 -5.09
N GLU A 58 -6.45 10.46 -4.75
CA GLU A 58 -7.66 9.83 -5.26
C GLU A 58 -7.74 10.06 -6.78
N PHE A 59 -7.47 9.02 -7.56
CA PHE A 59 -7.80 9.03 -8.98
C PHE A 59 -9.10 8.24 -9.17
N ARG A 60 -10.22 8.97 -9.32
CA ARG A 60 -11.52 8.41 -9.72
C ARG A 60 -12.01 7.23 -8.87
N GLY A 61 -11.90 7.31 -7.55
CA GLY A 61 -12.41 6.26 -6.64
C GLY A 61 -11.58 4.96 -6.61
N LYS A 62 -10.45 4.89 -7.32
CA LYS A 62 -9.47 3.80 -7.20
C LYS A 62 -8.33 4.23 -6.27
N ARG A 63 -8.11 3.47 -5.19
CA ARG A 63 -6.99 3.69 -4.26
C ARG A 63 -5.75 2.99 -4.80
N SER A 64 -4.85 3.73 -5.43
CA SER A 64 -3.54 3.21 -5.83
C SER A 64 -2.53 3.40 -4.71
N CYS A 65 -1.80 2.34 -4.36
CA CYS A 65 -0.75 2.38 -3.34
C CYS A 65 0.60 2.06 -3.98
N TYR A 66 1.59 2.91 -3.74
CA TYR A 66 2.98 2.60 -4.07
C TYR A 66 3.60 1.86 -2.88
N VAL A 67 4.02 0.62 -3.09
CA VAL A 67 4.71 -0.19 -2.08
C VAL A 67 6.18 -0.20 -2.43
N ALA A 68 7.01 0.45 -1.61
CA ALA A 68 8.46 0.31 -1.68
C ALA A 68 8.86 -0.77 -0.67
N LYS A 69 9.48 -1.86 -1.14
CA LYS A 69 10.08 -2.89 -0.31
C LYS A 69 11.54 -2.47 -0.08
N ASN A 70 11.94 -2.33 1.19
CA ASN A 70 13.35 -2.11 1.56
C ASN A 70 14.14 -3.41 1.41
#